data_AF-A0A5K3FLD0-F1
#
_entry.id   AF-A0A5K3FLD0-F1
#
_cell.length_a   1.000
_cell.length_b   1.000
_cell.length_c   1.000
_cell.angle_alpha   90.00
_cell.angle_beta   90.00
_cell.angle_gamma   90.00
#
_symmetry.space_group_name_H-M   'P 1'
#
loop_
_entity.id
_entity.type
_entity.pdbx_description
1 polymer ?
#
loop_
_entity_poly.entity_id
_entity_poly.type
_entity_poly.pdbx_seq_one_letter_code
_entity_poly.pdbx_strand_id
1 'polypeptide(L)'
;MLSDLVQKAIGAGDDEVLMVISQKLPDLAEVLVPVGEGASSLIPIISDILVFVEEIVVAQTAADAFCAILPHLSADQIDKKALPLIRKLQEDDLFCASKKVVSKMIISCYPLVPPKVRSELKW
;
A
#
# COMPACT_ATOMS: atom_id res chain seq x y z
N MET A 1 13.87 -11.25 3.67
CA MET A 1 13.37 -11.61 5.02
C MET A 1 11.88 -11.29 5.19
N LEU A 2 11.45 -10.02 5.15
CA LEU A 2 10.01 -9.68 5.24
C LEU A 2 9.24 -9.96 3.93
N SER A 3 9.80 -9.57 2.78
CA SER A 3 9.19 -9.89 1.47
C SER A 3 9.02 -11.41 1.28
N ASP A 4 10.02 -12.22 1.63
CA ASP A 4 9.91 -13.69 1.58
C ASP A 4 8.80 -14.24 2.47
N LEU A 5 8.60 -13.66 3.67
CA LEU A 5 7.53 -14.04 4.58
C LEU A 5 6.16 -13.73 3.97
N VAL A 6 6.02 -12.54 3.40
CA VAL A 6 4.78 -12.09 2.73
C VAL A 6 4.46 -13.01 1.55
N GLN A 7 5.44 -13.32 0.71
CA GLN A 7 5.27 -14.21 -0.43
C GLN A 7 4.88 -15.63 0.00
N LYS A 8 5.46 -16.14 1.10
CA LYS A 8 5.05 -17.43 1.68
C LYS A 8 3.63 -17.40 2.22
N ALA A 9 3.24 -16.34 2.92
CA ALA A 9 1.89 -16.19 3.46
C ALA A 9 0.85 -16.06 2.34
N ILE A 10 1.16 -15.30 1.28
CA ILE A 10 0.35 -15.25 0.05
C ILE A 10 0.20 -16.64 -0.56
N GLY A 11 1.32 -17.34 -0.81
CA GLY A 11 1.31 -18.67 -1.41
C GLY A 11 0.60 -19.74 -0.58
N ALA A 12 0.51 -19.53 0.74
CA ALA A 12 -0.21 -20.40 1.66
C ALA A 12 -1.68 -20.01 1.87
N GLY A 13 -2.11 -18.84 1.38
CA GLY A 13 -3.45 -18.29 1.67
C GLY A 13 -3.65 -17.96 3.15
N ASP A 14 -2.59 -17.54 3.85
CA ASP A 14 -2.61 -17.28 5.30
C ASP A 14 -3.03 -15.83 5.59
N ASP A 15 -4.35 -15.60 5.53
CA ASP A 15 -4.95 -14.28 5.71
C ASP A 15 -4.70 -13.71 7.11
N GLU A 16 -4.61 -14.55 8.15
CA GLU A 16 -4.33 -14.11 9.51
C GLU A 16 -2.91 -13.53 9.61
N VAL A 17 -1.93 -14.22 9.04
CA VAL A 17 -0.55 -13.72 8.98
C VAL A 17 -0.46 -12.45 8.13
N LEU A 18 -1.13 -12.40 6.97
CA LEU A 18 -1.13 -11.19 6.12
C LEU A 18 -1.78 -9.99 6.82
N MET A 19 -2.84 -10.22 7.59
CA MET A 19 -3.47 -9.19 8.41
C MET A 19 -2.53 -8.68 9.49
N VAL A 20 -1.89 -9.57 10.25
CA VAL A 20 -0.93 -9.20 11.30
C VAL A 20 0.26 -8.45 10.72
N ILE A 21 0.79 -8.89 9.58
CA ILE A 21 1.86 -8.17 8.87
C ILE A 21 1.39 -6.76 8.54
N SER A 22 0.24 -6.63 7.89
CA SER A 22 -0.32 -5.33 7.47
C SER A 22 -0.49 -4.37 8.66
N GLN A 23 -0.99 -4.85 9.80
CA GLN A 23 -1.15 -4.06 11.03
C GLN A 23 0.17 -3.54 11.60
N LYS A 24 1.29 -4.23 11.35
CA LYS A 24 2.62 -3.89 11.88
C LYS A 24 3.48 -3.04 10.95
N LEU A 25 3.08 -2.88 9.69
CA LEU A 25 3.83 -2.05 8.74
C LEU A 25 3.94 -0.58 9.14
N PRO A 26 2.92 0.09 9.72
CA PRO A 26 3.06 1.47 10.20
C PRO A 26 4.11 1.61 11.30
N ASP A 27 4.06 0.76 12.33
CA ASP A 27 5.05 0.73 13.43
C ASP A 27 6.48 0.55 12.86
N LEU A 28 6.63 -0.34 11.87
CA LEU A 28 7.91 -0.55 11.20
C LEU A 28 8.35 0.67 10.38
N ALA A 29 7.42 1.37 9.74
CA ALA A 29 7.72 2.58 8.98
C ALA A 29 8.28 3.68 9.87
N GLU A 30 7.70 3.88 11.06
CA GLU A 30 8.19 4.87 12.05
C GLU A 30 9.65 4.61 12.44
N VAL A 31 10.00 3.35 12.69
CA VAL A 31 11.37 2.93 13.01
C VAL A 31 12.32 3.14 11.83
N LEU A 32 11.81 3.07 10.60
CA LEU A 32 12.57 3.20 9.37
C LEU A 32 12.68 4.65 8.85
N VAL A 33 11.95 5.62 9.42
CA VAL A 33 12.03 7.05 9.03
C VAL A 33 13.46 7.60 9.08
N PRO A 34 14.28 7.34 10.11
CA PRO A 34 15.67 7.83 10.14
C PRO A 34 16.54 7.22 9.03
N VAL A 35 16.10 6.11 8.44
CA VAL A 35 16.81 5.33 7.43
C VAL A 35 16.39 5.77 6.03
N GLY A 36 16.39 7.06 5.71
CA GLY A 36 16.18 7.60 4.35
C GLY A 36 15.03 6.97 3.55
N GLU A 37 15.34 6.02 2.65
CA GLU A 37 14.34 5.29 1.86
C GLU A 37 13.57 4.19 2.62
N GLY A 38 13.80 4.02 3.91
CA GLY A 38 13.30 2.92 4.73
C GLY A 38 11.78 2.77 4.69
N ALA A 39 11.02 3.84 4.98
CA ALA A 39 9.55 3.80 4.92
C ALA A 39 9.03 3.49 3.50
N SER A 40 9.69 4.04 2.48
CA SER A 40 9.32 3.82 1.07
C SER A 40 9.55 2.38 0.58
N SER A 41 10.42 1.62 1.27
CA SER A 41 10.67 0.21 0.98
C SER A 41 9.51 -0.72 1.36
N LEU A 42 8.55 -0.22 2.15
CA LEU A 42 7.36 -0.96 2.55
C LEU A 42 6.23 -0.92 1.51
N ILE A 43 6.26 0.05 0.59
CA ILE A 43 5.23 0.19 -0.46
C ILE A 43 5.16 -1.04 -1.38
N PRO A 44 6.28 -1.61 -1.87
CA PRO A 44 6.24 -2.88 -2.61
C PRO A 44 5.64 -4.04 -1.82
N ILE A 45 5.88 -4.10 -0.51
CA ILE A 45 5.32 -5.16 0.35
C ILE A 45 3.79 -5.04 0.42
N ILE A 46 3.29 -3.81 0.58
CA ILE A 46 1.85 -3.53 0.58
C ILE A 46 1.24 -3.80 -0.79
N SER A 47 1.96 -3.47 -1.87
CA SER A 47 1.55 -3.79 -3.24
C SER A 47 1.33 -5.29 -3.41
N ASP A 48 2.25 -6.13 -2.95
CA ASP A 48 2.10 -7.58 -3.06
C ASP A 48 0.83 -8.06 -2.34
N ILE A 49 0.61 -7.60 -1.10
CA ILE A 49 -0.58 -7.98 -0.33
C ILE A 49 -1.86 -7.54 -1.06
N LEU A 50 -1.94 -6.27 -1.47
CA LEU A 50 -3.15 -5.72 -2.12
C LEU A 50 -3.48 -6.37 -3.46
N VAL A 51 -2.47 -6.84 -4.21
CA VAL A 51 -2.66 -7.45 -5.52
C VAL A 51 -3.10 -8.91 -5.41
N PHE A 52 -2.61 -9.64 -4.40
CA PHE A 52 -2.82 -11.09 -4.33
C PHE A 52 -3.86 -11.54 -3.29
N VAL A 53 -4.28 -10.68 -2.35
CA VAL A 53 -5.21 -11.09 -1.28
C VAL A 53 -6.68 -10.89 -1.65
N GLU A 54 -7.46 -11.97 -1.62
CA GLU A 54 -8.92 -11.98 -1.85
C GLU A 54 -9.72 -11.53 -0.62
N GLU A 55 -9.18 -11.77 0.59
CA GLU A 55 -9.87 -11.42 1.83
C GLU A 55 -9.93 -9.89 2.00
N ILE A 56 -11.16 -9.37 1.95
CA ILE A 56 -11.43 -7.93 1.98
C ILE A 56 -10.96 -7.27 3.27
N VAL A 57 -10.97 -7.98 4.40
CA VAL A 57 -10.49 -7.45 5.68
C VAL A 57 -8.97 -7.25 5.63
N VAL A 58 -8.23 -8.18 5.02
CA VAL A 58 -6.78 -8.05 4.84
C VAL A 58 -6.47 -6.90 3.89
N ALA A 59 -7.17 -6.81 2.75
CA ALA A 59 -6.99 -5.73 1.79
C ALA A 59 -7.26 -4.35 2.40
N GLN A 60 -8.30 -4.20 3.22
CA GLN A 60 -8.57 -2.96 3.96
C GLN A 60 -7.44 -2.64 4.93
N THR A 61 -6.95 -3.64 5.66
CA THR A 61 -5.84 -3.45 6.62
C THR A 61 -4.54 -3.02 5.92
N ALA A 62 -4.22 -3.61 4.77
CA ALA A 62 -3.05 -3.23 3.97
C ALA A 62 -3.19 -1.80 3.40
N ALA A 63 -4.40 -1.41 2.99
CA ALA A 63 -4.69 -0.05 2.55
C ALA A 63 -4.56 0.98 3.69
N ASP A 64 -4.96 0.61 4.89
CA ASP A 64 -4.81 1.45 6.10
C ASP A 64 -3.33 1.66 6.42
N ALA A 65 -2.54 0.60 6.31
CA ALA A 65 -1.09 0.68 6.45
C ALA A 65 -0.46 1.59 5.39
N PHE A 66 -0.87 1.46 4.13
CA PHE A 66 -0.43 2.36 3.06
C PHE A 66 -0.68 3.82 3.42
N CYS A 67 -1.91 4.14 3.83
CA CYS A 67 -2.30 5.51 4.17
C CYS A 67 -1.51 6.07 5.35
N ALA A 68 -1.22 5.24 6.35
CA ALA A 68 -0.42 5.62 7.52
C ALA A 68 1.04 5.88 7.18
N ILE A 69 1.58 5.24 6.13
CA ILE A 69 2.98 5.38 5.72
C ILE A 69 3.20 6.62 4.83
N LEU A 70 2.17 7.06 4.09
CA LEU A 70 2.28 8.19 3.17
C LEU A 70 2.91 9.47 3.75
N PRO A 71 2.59 9.92 4.98
CA PRO A 71 3.20 11.12 5.58
C PRO A 71 4.72 11.01 5.79
N HIS A 72 5.27 9.80 5.79
CA HIS A 72 6.70 9.54 5.94
C HIS A 72 7.45 9.52 4.61
N LEU A 73 6.75 9.70 3.48
CA LEU A 73 7.34 9.69 2.15
C LEU A 73 7.61 11.11 1.65
N SER A 74 8.73 11.27 0.97
CA SER A 74 8.99 12.46 0.14
C SER A 74 8.11 12.46 -1.11
N ALA A 75 7.93 13.64 -1.73
CA ALA A 75 7.17 13.77 -2.97
C ALA A 75 7.69 12.85 -4.09
N ASP A 76 9.01 12.71 -4.23
CA ASP A 76 9.63 11.81 -5.22
C ASP A 76 9.29 10.33 -4.95
N GLN A 77 9.26 9.92 -3.67
CA GLN A 77 8.88 8.55 -3.29
C GLN A 77 7.39 8.30 -3.51
N ILE A 78 6.53 9.28 -3.27
CA ILE A 78 5.09 9.19 -3.58
C ILE A 78 4.91 9.00 -5.09
N ASP A 79 5.57 9.83 -5.90
CA ASP A 79 5.47 9.79 -7.35
C ASP A 79 5.97 8.47 -7.94
N LYS A 80 7.06 7.91 -7.40
CA LYS A 80 7.71 6.70 -7.91
C LYS A 80 7.17 5.39 -7.35
N LYS A 81 6.58 5.38 -6.15
CA LYS A 81 6.16 4.14 -5.47
C LYS A 81 4.67 4.11 -5.17
N ALA A 82 4.10 5.18 -4.60
CA ALA A 82 2.71 5.20 -4.17
C ALA A 82 1.71 5.36 -5.34
N LEU A 83 1.96 6.29 -6.26
CA LEU A 83 1.06 6.53 -7.38
C LEU A 83 1.01 5.37 -8.40
N PRO A 84 2.13 4.73 -8.77
CA PRO A 84 2.07 3.57 -9.65
C PRO A 84 1.24 2.42 -9.09
N LEU A 85 1.29 2.20 -7.77
CA LEU A 85 0.44 1.21 -7.11
C LEU A 85 -1.05 1.56 -7.23
N ILE A 86 -1.42 2.81 -6.93
CA ILE A 86 -2.81 3.27 -7.07
C ILE A 86 -3.30 3.07 -8.51
N ARG A 87 -2.52 3.50 -9.50
CA ARG A 87 -2.87 3.35 -10.93
C ARG A 87 -3.04 1.87 -11.30
N LYS A 88 -2.11 1.02 -10.87
CA LYS A 88 -2.20 -0.43 -11.08
C LYS A 88 -3.53 -0.98 -10.53
N LEU A 89 -3.90 -0.62 -9.30
CA LEU A 89 -5.14 -1.09 -8.68
C LEU A 89 -6.41 -0.46 -9.29
N GLN A 90 -6.31 0.68 -9.98
CA GLN A 90 -7.43 1.28 -10.73
C GLN A 90 -7.69 0.54 -12.04
N GLU A 91 -6.64 0.07 -12.71
CA GLU A 91 -6.69 -0.62 -14.00
C GLU A 91 -6.98 -2.12 -13.88
N ASP A 92 -6.77 -2.71 -12.70
CA ASP A 92 -6.90 -4.15 -12.50
C ASP A 92 -8.37 -4.58 -12.35
N ASP A 93 -8.90 -5.24 -13.38
CA ASP A 93 -10.25 -5.81 -13.41
C ASP A 93 -10.42 -7.07 -12.54
N LEU A 94 -9.34 -7.65 -12.00
CA LEU A 94 -9.38 -8.91 -11.22
C LEU A 94 -9.85 -8.75 -9.75
N PHE A 95 -10.14 -7.52 -9.30
CA PHE A 95 -10.71 -7.13 -7.99
C PHE A 95 -10.70 -8.15 -6.85
N CYS A 96 -9.51 -8.43 -6.32
CA CYS A 96 -9.37 -8.90 -4.94
C CYS A 96 -9.39 -7.68 -3.97
N ALA A 97 -8.73 -6.58 -4.33
CA ALA A 97 -8.86 -5.29 -3.65
C ALA A 97 -10.10 -4.52 -4.15
N SER A 98 -11.13 -4.38 -3.31
CA SER A 98 -12.36 -3.66 -3.69
C SER A 98 -12.15 -2.19 -4.07
N LYS A 99 -13.06 -1.61 -4.89
CA LYS A 99 -13.13 -0.16 -5.17
C LYS A 99 -13.08 0.72 -3.90
N LYS A 100 -13.59 0.21 -2.77
CA LYS A 100 -13.53 0.90 -1.47
C LYS A 100 -12.08 1.13 -1.02
N VAL A 101 -11.21 0.14 -1.19
CA VAL A 101 -9.79 0.20 -0.83
C VAL A 101 -9.08 1.27 -1.66
N VAL A 102 -9.21 1.21 -2.98
CA VAL A 102 -8.47 2.13 -3.86
C VAL A 102 -8.96 3.57 -3.72
N SER A 103 -10.28 3.78 -3.54
CA SER A 103 -10.83 5.10 -3.23
C SER A 103 -10.22 5.69 -1.95
N LYS A 104 -10.05 4.88 -0.90
CA LYS A 104 -9.38 5.33 0.35
C LYS A 104 -7.94 5.75 0.08
N MET A 105 -7.18 4.94 -0.65
CA MET A 105 -5.78 5.24 -0.99
C MET A 105 -5.66 6.55 -1.78
N ILE A 106 -6.57 6.81 -2.71
CA ILE A 106 -6.59 8.07 -3.48
C ILE A 106 -6.90 9.27 -2.60
N ILE A 107 -7.91 9.18 -1.74
CA ILE A 107 -8.26 10.28 -0.82
C ILE A 107 -7.05 10.64 0.05
N SER A 108 -6.32 9.65 0.55
CA SER A 108 -5.13 9.86 1.36
C SER A 108 -3.93 10.42 0.56
N CYS A 109 -3.73 10.00 -0.69
CA CYS A 109 -2.67 10.53 -1.55
C CYS A 109 -2.97 11.94 -2.11
N TYR A 110 -4.24 12.27 -2.33
CA TYR A 110 -4.67 13.50 -3.00
C TYR A 110 -4.04 14.81 -2.44
N PRO A 111 -4.00 15.05 -1.12
CA PRO A 111 -3.37 16.26 -0.59
C PRO A 111 -1.85 16.31 -0.77
N LEU A 112 -1.20 15.16 -0.95
CA LEU A 112 0.26 15.02 -0.98
C LEU A 112 0.87 15.20 -2.37
N VAL A 113 0.04 15.20 -3.42
CA VAL A 113 0.51 15.31 -4.81
C VAL A 113 0.22 16.69 -5.42
N PRO A 114 1.02 17.13 -6.42
CA PRO A 114 0.79 18.38 -7.13
C PRO A 114 -0.56 18.42 -7.87
N PRO A 115 -1.14 19.61 -8.13
CA PRO A 115 -2.43 19.75 -8.81
C PRO A 115 -2.53 19.06 -10.17
N LYS A 116 -1.42 19.02 -10.93
CA LYS A 116 -1.37 18.31 -12.21
C LYS A 116 -1.70 16.82 -12.04
N VAL A 117 -1.08 16.18 -11.05
CA VAL A 117 -1.26 14.75 -10.72
C VAL A 117 -2.65 14.49 -10.11
N ARG A 118 -3.20 15.42 -9.34
CA ARG A 118 -4.57 15.31 -8.78
C ARG A 118 -5.63 15.08 -9.85
N SER A 119 -5.44 15.66 -11.04
CA SER A 119 -6.38 15.48 -12.16
C SER A 119 -6.38 14.05 -12.74
N GLU A 120 -5.33 13.28 -12.46
CA GLU A 120 -5.16 11.88 -12.87
C GLU A 120 -5.71 10.92 -11.80
N LEU A 121 -5.74 11.32 -10.52
CA LEU A 121 -6.31 10.55 -9.41
C LEU A 121 -7.82 10.71 -9.33
N LYS A 122 -8.53 10.28 -10.37
CA LYS A 122 -10.00 10.28 -10.44
C LYS A 122 -10.53 8.85 -10.34
N TRP A 123 -11.63 8.68 -9.61
CA TRP A 123 -12.52 7.52 -9.68
C TRP A 123 -13.86 7.99 -10.24
#